data_AF-A0AAW6KI04-F1
#
_entry.id   AF-A0AAW6KI04-F1
#
_cell.length_a   1.000
_cell.length_b   1.000
_cell.length_c   1.000
_cell.angle_alpha   90.00
_cell.angle_beta   90.00
_cell.angle_gamma   90.00
#
_symmetry.space_group_name_H-M   'P 1'
#
loop_
_entity.id
_entity.type
_entity.pdbx_description
1 polymer ?
#
loop_
_entity_poly.entity_id
_entity_poly.type
_entity_poly.pdbx_seq_one_letter_code
_entity_poly.pdbx_strand_id
1 'polypeptide(L)'
;MKKILDWFKHPSLSKRLAVSFLLILTLPVLILSGVSYYTAGSSIEEEIMRSAKNSVDQLNETIDQNIEKKADAVTYFSEVIKEKVYKEKGQASLRQKFEQYARQNKDVEAVFTGSVDGIYVQHPYTKMPDGYNPAERPWFQEAVEKKGEIIVTDPYTSAAT
;
A
#
# COMPACT_ATOMS: atom_id res chain seq x y z
N MET A 1 56.33 13.65 -14.59
CA MET A 1 55.54 14.79 -15.13
C MET A 1 56.39 15.82 -15.89
N LYS A 2 57.49 16.38 -15.34
CA LYS A 2 58.33 17.38 -16.06
C LYS A 2 58.87 16.95 -17.43
N LYS A 3 59.31 15.68 -17.57
CA LYS A 3 59.78 15.11 -18.86
C LYS A 3 58.69 15.03 -19.95
N ILE A 4 57.42 14.86 -19.58
CA ILE A 4 56.30 14.85 -20.53
C ILE A 4 56.02 16.27 -21.03
N LEU A 5 56.18 17.27 -20.15
CA LEU A 5 56.00 18.68 -20.48
C LEU A 5 57.12 19.20 -21.41
N ASP A 6 58.38 18.81 -21.18
CA ASP A 6 59.51 19.23 -22.01
C ASP A 6 59.51 18.57 -23.40
N TRP A 7 58.86 17.41 -23.55
CA TRP A 7 58.65 16.76 -24.86
C TRP A 7 57.81 17.62 -25.83
N PHE A 8 56.91 18.47 -25.31
CA PHE A 8 56.05 19.37 -26.08
C PHE A 8 56.72 20.67 -26.55
N LYS A 9 57.87 21.07 -25.98
CA LYS A 9 58.49 22.38 -26.25
C LYS A 9 59.18 22.51 -27.61
N HIS A 10 59.53 21.41 -28.27
CA HIS A 10 60.12 21.40 -29.63
C HIS A 10 59.50 20.28 -30.50
N PRO A 11 58.41 20.56 -31.24
CA PRO A 11 57.71 19.54 -32.01
C PRO A 11 58.38 19.32 -33.37
N SER A 12 59.14 18.22 -33.50
CA SER A 12 59.52 17.66 -34.81
C SER A 12 58.28 17.11 -35.52
N LEU A 13 58.33 16.97 -36.85
CA LEU A 13 57.19 16.52 -37.68
C LEU A 13 56.55 15.21 -37.16
N SER A 14 57.39 14.26 -36.73
CA SER A 14 56.99 12.97 -36.17
C SER A 14 56.17 13.08 -34.88
N LYS A 15 56.49 14.02 -33.98
CA LYS A 15 55.76 14.22 -32.72
C LYS A 15 54.39 14.83 -32.96
N ARG A 16 54.28 15.76 -33.92
CA ARG A 16 52.98 16.35 -34.32
C ARG A 16 52.05 15.28 -34.86
N LEU A 17 52.56 14.39 -35.72
CA LEU A 17 51.77 13.31 -36.31
C LEU A 17 51.32 12.28 -35.26
N ALA A 18 52.21 11.89 -34.33
CA ALA A 18 51.88 10.96 -33.25
C ALA A 18 50.80 11.51 -32.30
N VAL A 19 50.86 12.80 -31.94
CA VAL A 19 49.82 13.45 -31.11
C VAL A 19 48.49 13.50 -31.86
N SER A 20 48.48 13.84 -33.14
CA SER A 20 47.24 13.86 -33.94
C SER A 20 46.60 12.48 -34.04
N PHE A 21 47.37 11.42 -34.28
CA PHE A 21 46.84 10.05 -34.29
C PHE A 21 46.30 9.63 -32.92
N LEU A 22 47.00 9.97 -31.84
CA LEU A 22 46.55 9.68 -30.48
C LEU A 22 45.21 10.38 -30.19
N LEU A 23 45.09 11.67 -30.52
CA LEU A 23 43.85 12.43 -30.34
C LEU A 23 42.70 11.83 -31.15
N ILE A 24 42.91 11.50 -32.42
CA ILE A 24 41.89 10.90 -33.28
C ILE A 24 41.39 9.56 -32.72
N LEU A 25 42.26 8.79 -32.05
CA LEU A 25 41.88 7.51 -31.44
C LEU A 25 41.21 7.68 -30.07
N THR A 26 41.70 8.58 -29.22
CA THR A 26 41.21 8.69 -27.83
C THR A 26 39.95 9.53 -27.69
N LEU A 27 39.83 10.60 -28.48
CA LEU A 27 38.73 11.56 -28.37
C LEU A 27 37.35 10.94 -28.63
N PRO A 28 37.13 10.12 -29.68
CA PRO A 28 35.83 9.47 -29.89
C PRO A 28 35.50 8.46 -28.78
N VAL A 29 36.50 7.74 -28.27
CA VAL A 29 36.31 6.78 -27.16
C VAL A 29 35.90 7.49 -25.87
N LEU A 30 36.51 8.65 -25.56
CA LEU A 30 36.14 9.46 -24.40
C LEU A 30 34.71 9.98 -24.51
N ILE A 31 34.31 10.48 -25.69
CA ILE A 31 32.94 10.94 -25.93
C ILE A 31 31.95 9.79 -25.75
N LEU A 32 32.20 8.64 -26.38
CA LEU A 32 31.35 7.45 -26.24
C LEU A 32 31.27 6.96 -24.81
N SER A 33 32.38 6.99 -24.07
CA SER A 33 32.43 6.60 -22.66
C SER A 33 31.57 7.52 -21.80
N GLY A 34 31.65 8.84 -22.02
CA GLY A 34 30.84 9.82 -21.29
C GLY A 34 29.34 9.65 -21.56
N VAL A 35 28.96 9.48 -22.83
CA VAL A 35 27.56 9.20 -23.21
C VAL A 35 27.08 7.89 -22.62
N SER A 36 27.88 6.83 -22.72
CA SER A 36 27.54 5.51 -22.18
C SER A 36 27.36 5.56 -20.66
N TYR A 37 28.22 6.28 -19.94
CA TYR A 37 28.11 6.45 -18.50
C TYR A 37 26.83 7.20 -18.12
N TYR A 38 26.51 8.29 -18.83
CA TYR A 38 25.29 9.05 -18.60
C TYR A 38 24.04 8.22 -18.86
N THR A 39 23.97 7.53 -20.01
CA THR A 39 22.84 6.67 -20.36
C THR A 39 22.68 5.53 -19.37
N ALA A 40 23.76 4.86 -18.97
CA ALA A 40 23.70 3.80 -17.97
C ALA A 40 23.14 4.29 -16.64
N GLY A 41 23.56 5.48 -16.18
CA GLY A 41 23.01 6.10 -14.96
C GLY A 41 21.51 6.33 -15.06
N SER A 42 21.04 6.97 -16.14
CA SER A 42 19.62 7.25 -16.35
C SER A 42 18.77 5.97 -16.47
N SER A 43 19.26 4.95 -17.18
CA SER A 43 18.52 3.69 -17.33
C SER A 43 18.41 2.91 -16.03
N ILE A 44 19.46 2.93 -15.19
CA ILE A 44 19.43 2.31 -13.86
C ILE A 44 18.43 3.03 -12.95
N GLU A 45 18.45 4.36 -12.95
CA GLU A 45 17.49 5.16 -12.17
C GLU A 45 16.05 4.84 -12.57
N GLU A 46 15.78 4.80 -13.88
CA GLU A 46 14.46 4.48 -14.41
C GLU A 46 14.01 3.05 -14.03
N GLU A 47 14.91 2.05 -14.12
CA GLU A 47 14.61 0.67 -13.72
C GLU A 47 14.32 0.58 -12.22
N ILE A 48 15.10 1.24 -11.37
CA ILE A 48 14.86 1.27 -9.92
C ILE A 48 13.50 1.90 -9.63
N MET A 49 13.19 3.03 -10.26
CA MET A 49 11.92 3.73 -10.05
C MET A 49 10.74 2.90 -10.56
N ARG A 50 10.86 2.27 -11.73
CA ARG A 50 9.86 1.35 -12.28
C ARG A 50 9.64 0.15 -11.36
N SER A 51 10.71 -0.46 -10.85
CA SER A 51 10.61 -1.59 -9.93
C SER A 51 9.93 -1.21 -8.62
N ALA A 52 10.26 -0.05 -8.05
CA ALA A 52 9.61 0.47 -6.86
C ALA A 52 8.13 0.76 -7.11
N LYS A 53 7.80 1.39 -8.24
CA LYS A 53 6.40 1.63 -8.65
C LYS A 53 5.63 0.34 -8.79
N ASN A 54 6.15 -0.64 -9.52
CA ASN A 54 5.50 -1.94 -9.71
C ASN A 54 5.26 -2.66 -8.37
N SER A 55 6.20 -2.53 -7.43
CA SER A 55 6.07 -3.11 -6.09
C SER A 55 4.95 -2.45 -5.29
N VAL A 56 4.82 -1.12 -5.36
CA VAL A 56 3.72 -0.37 -4.73
C VAL A 56 2.38 -0.70 -5.38
N ASP A 57 2.33 -0.75 -6.72
CA ASP A 57 1.11 -1.09 -7.47
C ASP A 57 0.63 -2.51 -7.10
N GLN A 58 1.53 -3.49 -7.04
CA GLN A 58 1.21 -4.86 -6.63
C GLN A 58 0.72 -4.95 -5.16
N LEU A 59 1.32 -4.15 -4.27
CA LEU A 59 0.85 -4.07 -2.89
C LEU A 59 -0.55 -3.45 -2.83
N ASN A 60 -0.82 -2.41 -3.62
CA ASN A 60 -2.12 -1.76 -3.69
C ASN A 60 -3.20 -2.74 -4.17
N GLU A 61 -2.95 -3.50 -5.25
CA GLU A 61 -3.86 -4.55 -5.70
C GLU A 61 -4.13 -5.59 -4.61
N THR A 62 -3.11 -5.97 -3.84
CA THR A 62 -3.28 -6.91 -2.73
C THR A 62 -4.14 -6.32 -1.62
N ILE A 63 -3.95 -5.05 -1.27
CA ILE A 63 -4.77 -4.35 -0.26
C ILE A 63 -6.22 -4.27 -0.75
N ASP A 64 -6.44 -3.80 -1.99
CA ASP A 64 -7.76 -3.66 -2.59
C ASP A 64 -8.52 -4.99 -2.57
N GLN A 65 -7.90 -6.08 -3.02
CA GLN A 65 -8.51 -7.41 -2.99
C GLN A 65 -8.83 -7.91 -1.58
N ASN A 66 -8.01 -7.57 -0.58
CA ASN A 66 -8.29 -7.95 0.80
C ASN A 66 -9.45 -7.15 1.38
N ILE A 67 -9.50 -5.83 1.14
CA ILE A 67 -10.59 -4.96 1.57
C ILE A 67 -11.90 -5.33 0.88
N GLU A 68 -11.87 -5.61 -0.43
CA GLU A 68 -13.04 -6.02 -1.22
C GLU A 68 -13.70 -7.29 -0.64
N LYS A 69 -12.90 -8.30 -0.26
CA LYS A 69 -13.43 -9.50 0.42
C LYS A 69 -14.14 -9.19 1.75
N LYS A 70 -13.69 -8.15 2.48
CA LYS A 70 -14.36 -7.71 3.71
C LYS A 70 -15.63 -6.92 3.37
N ALA A 71 -15.59 -6.09 2.33
CA ALA A 71 -16.74 -5.37 1.82
C ALA A 71 -17.86 -6.34 1.39
N ASP A 72 -17.53 -7.42 0.67
CA ASP A 72 -18.49 -8.47 0.30
C ASP A 72 -19.14 -9.13 1.52
N ALA A 73 -18.35 -9.39 2.57
CA ALA A 73 -18.86 -9.92 3.81
C ALA A 73 -19.82 -8.92 4.50
N VAL A 74 -19.47 -7.63 4.54
CA VAL A 74 -20.34 -6.56 5.06
C VAL A 74 -21.65 -6.51 4.27
N THR A 75 -21.59 -6.58 2.93
CA THR A 75 -22.78 -6.64 2.06
C THR A 75 -23.66 -7.81 2.44
N TYR A 76 -23.12 -9.03 2.47
CA TYR A 76 -23.85 -10.23 2.87
C TYR A 76 -24.49 -10.09 4.26
N PHE A 77 -23.74 -9.61 5.25
CA PHE A 77 -24.27 -9.44 6.61
C PHE A 77 -25.33 -8.34 6.68
N SER A 78 -25.23 -7.26 5.90
CA SER A 78 -26.25 -6.20 5.84
C SER A 78 -27.59 -6.70 5.26
N GLU A 79 -27.54 -7.71 4.39
CA GLU A 79 -28.71 -8.38 3.85
C GLU A 79 -29.35 -9.33 4.86
N VAL A 80 -28.54 -10.10 5.58
CA VAL A 80 -29.02 -11.11 6.54
C VAL A 80 -29.45 -10.49 7.88
N ILE A 81 -28.77 -9.44 8.34
CA ILE A 81 -29.06 -8.78 9.62
C ILE A 81 -30.21 -7.81 9.40
N LYS A 82 -31.42 -8.28 9.72
CA LYS A 82 -32.65 -7.48 9.76
C LYS A 82 -33.16 -7.34 11.19
N GLU A 83 -34.17 -6.49 11.39
CA GLU A 83 -34.79 -6.22 12.69
C GLU A 83 -35.15 -7.50 13.48
N LYS A 84 -35.65 -8.54 12.80
CA LYS A 84 -35.98 -9.84 13.42
C LYS A 84 -34.78 -10.50 14.09
N VAL A 85 -33.59 -10.38 13.50
CA VAL A 85 -32.35 -10.99 14.04
C VAL A 85 -31.95 -10.30 15.34
N TYR A 86 -32.12 -8.98 15.43
CA TYR A 86 -31.87 -8.23 16.66
C TYR A 86 -32.82 -8.62 17.81
N LYS A 87 -34.08 -8.93 17.47
CA LYS A 87 -35.13 -9.34 18.42
C LYS A 87 -35.04 -10.82 18.83
N GLU A 88 -34.19 -11.61 18.19
CA GLU A 88 -33.97 -13.00 18.59
C GLU A 88 -33.37 -13.06 20.00
N LYS A 89 -33.95 -13.91 20.87
CA LYS A 89 -33.47 -14.09 22.24
C LYS A 89 -32.00 -14.51 22.25
N GLY A 90 -31.13 -13.63 22.76
CA GLY A 90 -29.68 -13.86 22.86
C GLY A 90 -28.92 -13.75 21.54
N GLN A 91 -29.60 -13.42 20.43
CA GLN A 91 -29.03 -13.30 19.08
C GLN A 91 -28.16 -14.51 18.69
N ALA A 92 -28.61 -15.72 19.04
CA ALA A 92 -27.82 -16.94 18.91
C ALA A 92 -27.44 -17.22 17.44
N SER A 93 -28.40 -17.07 16.51
CA SER A 93 -28.13 -17.25 15.08
C SER A 93 -27.07 -16.28 14.54
N LEU A 94 -27.11 -15.03 14.97
CA LEU A 94 -26.15 -14.00 14.57
C LEU A 94 -24.76 -14.29 15.13
N ARG A 95 -24.67 -14.63 16.41
CA ARG A 95 -23.39 -14.99 17.07
C ARG A 95 -22.74 -16.19 16.40
N GLN A 96 -23.52 -17.21 16.04
CA GLN A 96 -23.00 -18.38 15.32
C GLN A 96 -22.45 -18.02 13.94
N LYS A 97 -23.15 -17.16 13.17
CA LYS A 97 -22.66 -16.70 11.86
C LYS A 97 -21.38 -15.87 11.99
N PHE A 98 -21.33 -14.98 12.97
CA PHE A 98 -20.14 -14.18 13.27
C PHE A 98 -18.94 -15.05 13.68
N GLU A 99 -19.16 -16.05 14.52
CA GLU A 99 -18.13 -17.02 14.88
C GLU A 99 -17.62 -17.80 13.66
N GLN A 100 -18.52 -18.29 12.80
CA GLN A 100 -18.15 -18.98 11.56
C GLN A 100 -17.30 -18.11 10.64
N TYR A 101 -17.66 -16.82 10.50
CA TYR A 101 -16.91 -15.86 9.71
C TYR A 101 -15.52 -15.61 10.30
N ALA A 102 -15.42 -15.33 11.61
CA ALA A 102 -14.16 -15.07 12.30
C ALA A 102 -13.20 -16.27 12.25
N ARG A 103 -13.71 -17.51 12.37
CA ARG A 103 -12.89 -18.73 12.23
C ARG A 103 -12.27 -18.88 10.83
N GLN A 104 -12.96 -18.41 9.80
CA GLN A 104 -12.49 -18.44 8.41
C GLN A 104 -11.59 -17.25 8.07
N ASN A 105 -11.71 -16.14 8.81
CA ASN A 105 -11.01 -14.88 8.57
C ASN A 105 -10.18 -14.51 9.79
N LYS A 106 -9.06 -15.20 9.99
CA LYS A 106 -8.18 -15.03 11.17
C LYS A 106 -7.52 -13.65 11.25
N ASP A 107 -7.53 -12.90 10.15
CA ASP A 107 -7.06 -11.53 10.04
C ASP A 107 -8.08 -10.50 10.57
N VAL A 108 -9.31 -10.92 10.87
CA VAL A 108 -10.35 -10.06 11.43
C VAL A 108 -10.31 -10.16 12.96
N GLU A 109 -10.04 -9.04 13.62
CA GLU A 109 -10.02 -8.95 15.08
C GLU A 109 -11.42 -9.16 15.69
N ALA A 110 -12.42 -8.46 15.15
CA ALA A 110 -13.80 -8.58 15.58
C ALA A 110 -14.78 -8.33 14.43
N VAL A 111 -15.90 -9.04 14.47
CA VAL A 111 -17.07 -8.77 13.63
C VAL A 111 -18.22 -8.37 14.54
N PHE A 112 -18.89 -7.27 14.20
CA PHE A 112 -19.91 -6.69 15.06
C PHE A 112 -21.01 -5.99 14.27
N THR A 113 -22.10 -5.71 14.97
CA THR A 113 -23.20 -4.91 14.45
C THR A 113 -23.85 -4.11 15.58
N GLY A 114 -24.42 -2.96 15.24
CA GLY A 114 -25.09 -2.07 16.17
C GLY A 114 -26.42 -1.56 15.61
N SER A 115 -27.36 -1.25 16.51
CA SER A 115 -28.63 -0.61 16.16
C SER A 115 -28.75 0.77 16.82
N VAL A 116 -29.66 1.60 16.29
CA VAL A 116 -30.03 2.91 16.87
C VAL A 116 -30.59 2.78 18.29
N ASP A 117 -31.18 1.63 18.62
CA ASP A 117 -31.76 1.31 19.92
C ASP A 117 -30.69 0.88 20.95
N GLY A 118 -29.40 0.99 20.60
CA GLY A 118 -28.28 0.64 21.46
C GLY A 118 -27.95 -0.85 21.51
N ILE A 119 -28.58 -1.69 20.67
CA ILE A 119 -28.24 -3.11 20.60
C ILE A 119 -26.86 -3.25 19.97
N TYR A 120 -25.96 -3.96 20.65
CA TYR A 120 -24.63 -4.27 20.14
C TYR A 120 -24.35 -5.77 20.24
N VAL A 121 -23.91 -6.37 19.14
CA VAL A 121 -23.51 -7.78 19.08
C VAL A 121 -22.15 -7.85 18.43
N GLN A 122 -21.19 -8.51 19.09
CA GLN A 122 -19.87 -8.78 18.52
C GLN A 122 -19.41 -10.21 18.74
N HIS A 123 -18.46 -10.62 17.92
CA HIS A 123 -17.61 -11.80 18.10
C HIS A 123 -16.14 -11.44 17.84
N PRO A 124 -15.17 -11.89 18.67
CA PRO A 124 -15.37 -12.62 19.93
C PRO A 124 -16.13 -11.77 20.96
N TYR A 125 -16.75 -12.42 21.96
CA TYR A 125 -17.46 -11.67 22.99
C TYR A 125 -16.47 -10.90 23.87
N THR A 126 -16.68 -9.58 23.98
CA THR A 126 -15.98 -8.72 24.93
C THR A 126 -17.02 -7.94 25.74
N LYS A 127 -16.75 -7.77 27.04
CA LYS A 127 -17.57 -6.92 27.89
C LYS A 127 -17.28 -5.46 27.54
N MET A 128 -18.28 -4.76 27.00
CA MET A 128 -18.16 -3.33 26.71
C MET A 128 -18.21 -2.49 28.00
N PRO A 129 -17.62 -1.29 27.99
CA PRO A 129 -17.74 -0.33 29.09
C PRO A 129 -19.21 -0.01 29.41
N ASP A 130 -19.46 0.35 30.67
CA ASP A 130 -20.79 0.79 31.09
C ASP A 130 -21.19 2.05 30.31
N GLY A 131 -22.42 2.06 29.79
CA GLY A 131 -22.94 3.16 28.96
C GLY A 131 -22.48 3.14 27.50
N TYR A 132 -21.82 2.08 27.02
CA TYR A 132 -21.45 1.96 25.61
C TYR A 132 -22.68 2.05 24.68
N ASN A 133 -22.66 3.03 23.78
CA ASN A 133 -23.68 3.22 22.76
C ASN A 133 -23.06 3.06 21.35
N PRO A 134 -23.45 2.03 20.56
CA PRO A 134 -22.94 1.87 19.21
C PRO A 134 -23.30 3.05 18.29
N ALA A 135 -24.42 3.74 18.53
CA ALA A 135 -24.89 4.84 17.69
C ALA A 135 -24.03 6.12 17.78
N GLU A 136 -23.21 6.23 18.82
CA GLU A 136 -22.29 7.36 19.05
C GLU A 136 -20.88 7.10 18.48
N ARG A 137 -20.64 5.92 17.90
CA ARG A 137 -19.31 5.54 17.41
C ARG A 137 -19.08 6.07 15.98
N PRO A 138 -17.83 6.46 15.63
CA PRO A 138 -17.52 6.97 14.30
C PRO A 138 -17.99 6.06 13.16
N TRP A 139 -17.71 4.75 13.29
CA TRP A 139 -18.14 3.75 12.31
C TRP A 139 -19.65 3.68 12.08
N PHE A 140 -20.45 3.98 13.10
CA PHE A 140 -21.91 3.98 12.97
C PHE A 140 -22.39 5.27 12.33
N GLN A 141 -21.87 6.42 12.79
CA GLN A 141 -22.24 7.74 12.29
C GLN A 141 -21.90 7.88 10.80
N GLU A 142 -20.67 7.54 10.42
CA GLU A 142 -20.23 7.61 9.01
C GLU A 142 -21.04 6.67 8.11
N ALA A 143 -21.39 5.47 8.57
CA ALA A 143 -22.19 4.52 7.80
C ALA A 143 -23.64 4.99 7.62
N VAL A 144 -24.21 5.69 8.61
CA VAL A 144 -25.53 6.30 8.51
C VAL A 144 -25.51 7.52 7.58
N GLU A 145 -24.46 8.33 7.62
CA GLU A 145 -24.28 9.48 6.71
C GLU A 145 -24.17 9.03 5.26
N LYS A 146 -23.41 7.96 4.99
CA LYS A 146 -23.24 7.36 3.66
C LYS A 146 -24.16 6.17 3.42
N LYS A 147 -25.44 6.33 3.77
CA LYS A 147 -26.43 5.26 3.71
C LYS A 147 -26.50 4.62 2.33
N GLY A 148 -26.31 3.30 2.28
CA GLY A 148 -26.36 2.50 1.05
C GLY A 148 -24.99 2.27 0.41
N GLU A 149 -23.94 2.85 0.96
CA GLU A 149 -22.56 2.64 0.55
C GLU A 149 -21.78 1.88 1.63
N ILE A 150 -20.75 1.15 1.20
CA ILE A 150 -19.77 0.55 2.11
C ILE A 150 -18.71 1.60 2.39
N ILE A 151 -18.35 1.73 3.66
CA ILE A 151 -17.34 2.69 4.11
C ILE A 151 -16.16 1.97 4.75
N VAL A 152 -15.01 2.63 4.69
CA VAL A 152 -13.84 2.31 5.53
C VAL A 152 -13.56 3.57 6.34
N THR A 153 -13.59 3.46 7.66
CA THR A 153 -13.33 4.59 8.55
C THR A 153 -11.84 4.90 8.61
N ASP A 154 -11.49 6.12 8.99
CA ASP A 154 -10.14 6.40 9.46
C ASP A 154 -9.83 5.58 10.74
N PRO A 155 -8.54 5.32 11.04
CA PRO A 155 -8.16 4.64 12.27
C PRO A 155 -8.63 5.38 13.53
N TYR A 156 -9.23 4.67 14.49
CA TYR A 156 -9.69 5.21 15.76
C TYR A 156 -9.41 4.23 16.91
N THR A 157 -9.39 4.72 18.15
CA THR A 157 -9.23 3.86 19.34
C THR A 157 -10.46 3.00 19.57
N SER A 158 -10.27 1.68 19.59
CA SER A 158 -11.34 0.72 19.90
C SER A 158 -11.90 0.96 21.29
N ALA A 159 -13.21 0.79 21.45
CA ALA A 159 -13.87 0.83 22.76
C ALA A 159 -13.82 -0.53 23.49
N ALA A 160 -13.34 -1.58 22.81
CA ALA A 160 -13.25 -2.93 23.34
C ALA A 160 -11.91 -3.22 24.06
N THR A 161 -10.98 -2.27 24.05
CA THR A 161 -9.64 -2.31 24.65
C THR A 161 -9.37 -1.04 25.43
#